data_AF-A0A410YJ94-F1
#
_entry.id   AF-A0A410YJ94-F1
#
_cell.length_a   1.000
_cell.length_b   1.000
_cell.length_c   1.000
_cell.angle_alpha   90.00
_cell.angle_beta   90.00
_cell.angle_gamma   90.00
#
_symmetry.space_group_name_H-M   'P 1'
#
loop_
_entity.id
_entity.type
_entity.pdbx_description
1 polymer ?
#
loop_
_entity_poly.entity_id
_entity_poly.type
_entity_poly.pdbx_seq_one_letter_code
_entity_poly.pdbx_strand_id
1 'polypeptide(L)' 'MTVTSIDIDPTELRTARDLTGSRSNRETVDLALRTLIALRRQPAAVERIIGRTFDDDQIDAPTSRPTAE' A
#
# COMPACT_ATOMS: atom_id res chain seq x y z
N MET A 1 4.95 -10.37 18.61
CA MET A 1 3.79 -10.27 17.72
C MET A 1 2.61 -10.95 18.38
N THR A 2 1.47 -10.29 18.41
CA THR A 2 0.20 -10.87 18.85
C THR A 2 -0.26 -11.94 17.86
N VAL A 3 -0.60 -13.12 18.37
CA VAL A 3 -1.20 -14.20 17.58
C VAL A 3 -2.71 -14.05 17.74
N THR A 4 -3.41 -13.92 16.61
CA THR A 4 -4.87 -13.83 16.56
C THR A 4 -5.38 -15.06 15.83
N SER A 5 -6.37 -15.75 16.42
CA SER A 5 -7.05 -16.87 15.78
C SER A 5 -8.20 -16.34 14.94
N ILE A 6 -8.25 -16.71 13.66
CA ILE A 6 -9.29 -16.30 12.71
C ILE A 6 -9.66 -17.54 11.90
N ASP A 7 -10.96 -17.78 11.74
CA ASP A 7 -11.45 -18.84 10.87
C ASP A 7 -11.36 -18.40 9.40
N ILE A 8 -10.67 -19.21 8.60
CA ILE A 8 -10.48 -19.00 7.16
C ILE A 8 -10.70 -20.36 6.50
N ASP A 9 -11.38 -20.39 5.35
CA ASP A 9 -11.52 -21.63 4.58
C ASP A 9 -10.12 -22.18 4.23
N PRO A 10 -9.78 -23.40 4.67
CA PRO A 10 -8.45 -23.98 4.45
C PRO A 10 -8.15 -24.22 2.96
N THR A 11 -9.17 -24.37 2.13
CA THR A 11 -9.06 -24.55 0.68
C THR A 11 -8.69 -23.24 -0.01
N GLU A 12 -9.36 -22.15 0.37
CA GLU A 12 -9.02 -20.81 -0.13
C GLU A 12 -7.61 -20.41 0.30
N LEU A 13 -7.25 -20.66 1.57
CA LEU A 13 -5.94 -20.34 2.10
C LEU A 13 -4.82 -21.12 1.42
N ARG A 14 -5.06 -22.39 1.08
CA ARG A 14 -4.11 -23.20 0.29
C ARG A 14 -3.96 -22.65 -1.12
N THR A 15 -5.08 -22.37 -1.79
CA THR A 15 -5.08 -21.80 -3.15
C THR A 15 -4.33 -20.48 -3.19
N ALA A 16 -4.61 -19.58 -2.24
CA ALA A 16 -3.92 -18.31 -2.13
C ALA A 16 -2.40 -18.49 -1.89
N ARG A 17 -2.01 -19.41 -1.01
CA ARG A 17 -0.59 -19.71 -0.75
C ARG A 17 0.14 -20.21 -1.99
N ASP A 18 -0.51 -21.06 -2.78
CA ASP A 18 0.06 -21.62 -4.01
C ASP A 18 0.18 -20.53 -5.10
N LEU A 19 -0.82 -19.65 -5.23
CA LEU A 19 -0.80 -18.51 -6.15
C LEU A 19 0.24 -17.45 -5.79
N THR A 20 0.47 -17.21 -4.50
CA THR A 20 1.43 -16.20 -4.02
C THR A 20 2.85 -16.75 -3.88
N GLY A 21 3.04 -18.07 -3.96
CA GLY A 21 4.33 -18.73 -3.68
C GLY A 21 4.78 -18.59 -2.22
N SER A 22 3.86 -18.31 -1.30
CA SER A 22 4.19 -18.07 0.10
C SER A 22 4.55 -19.37 0.83
N ARG A 23 5.49 -19.27 1.78
CA ARG A 23 6.01 -20.41 2.55
C ARG A 23 5.14 -20.75 3.76
N SER A 24 4.20 -19.89 4.13
CA SER A 24 3.29 -20.11 5.26
C SER A 24 1.95 -19.40 5.08
N ASN A 25 0.91 -19.92 5.72
CA ASN A 25 -0.41 -19.28 5.77
C ASN A 25 -0.35 -17.83 6.29
N ARG A 26 0.51 -17.59 7.28
CA ARG A 26 0.69 -16.26 7.85
C ARG A 26 1.28 -15.29 6.84
N GLU A 27 2.25 -15.73 6.05
CA GLU A 27 2.84 -14.91 4.98
C GLU A 27 1.82 -14.61 3.89
N THR A 28 1.00 -15.59 3.51
CA THR A 28 -0.12 -15.38 2.57
C THR A 28 -1.09 -14.31 3.07
N VAL A 29 -1.49 -14.38 4.34
CA VAL A 29 -2.40 -13.40 4.95
C VAL A 29 -1.76 -12.01 5.04
N ASP A 30 -0.48 -11.92 5.42
CA ASP A 30 0.24 -10.65 5.46
C ASP A 30 0.31 -9.98 4.08
N LEU A 31 0.62 -10.76 3.04
CA LEU A 31 0.66 -10.28 1.67
C LEU A 31 -0.72 -9.82 1.17
N ALA A 32 -1.76 -10.61 1.47
CA ALA A 32 -3.13 -10.25 1.12
C ALA A 32 -3.54 -8.90 1.75
N LEU A 33 -3.30 -8.73 3.05
CA LEU A 33 -3.60 -7.49 3.77
C LEU A 33 -2.83 -6.29 3.21
N ARG A 34 -1.52 -6.43 2.96
CA ARG A 34 -0.71 -5.36 2.36
C ARG A 34 -1.24 -4.95 0.99
N THR A 35 -1.58 -5.93 0.15
CA THR A 35 -2.11 -5.69 -1.20
C THR A 35 -3.45 -4.96 -1.13
N LEU A 36 -4.34 -5.38 -0.22
CA LEU A 36 -5.67 -4.79 -0.06
C LEU A 36 -5.59 -3.34 0.47
N ILE A 37 -4.70 -3.08 1.42
CA ILE A 37 -4.40 -1.73 1.91
C ILE A 37 -3.83 -0.86 0.78
N ALA A 38 -2.87 -1.38 0.01
CA ALA A 38 -2.26 -0.64 -1.10
C ALA A 38 -3.31 -0.26 -2.16
N LEU A 39 -4.16 -1.22 -2.54
CA LEU A 39 -5.24 -1.02 -3.50
C LEU A 39 -6.23 0.08 -3.05
N ARG A 40 -6.52 0.14 -1.76
CA ARG A 40 -7.44 1.16 -1.19
C ARG A 40 -6.76 2.51 -0.91
N ARG A 41 -5.43 2.57 -0.80
CA ARG A 41 -4.70 3.83 -0.62
C ARG A 41 -4.53 4.63 -1.92
N GLN A 42 -4.53 3.97 -3.08
CA GLN A 42 -4.35 4.64 -4.37
C GLN A 42 -5.44 5.68 -4.71
N PRO A 43 -6.75 5.41 -4.54
CA PRO A 43 -7.78 6.42 -4.78
C PRO A 43 -7.61 7.67 -3.92
N ALA A 44 -7.35 7.49 -2.61
CA ALA A 44 -7.18 8.60 -1.67
C ALA A 44 -5.87 9.40 -1.90
N ALA A 45 -4.85 8.82 -2.52
CA ALA A 45 -3.64 9.54 -2.90
C ALA A 45 -3.86 10.39 -4.15
N VAL A 46 -4.56 9.83 -5.15
CA VAL A 46 -4.91 10.52 -6.38
C VAL A 46 -5.87 11.68 -6.08
N GLU A 47 -6.90 11.47 -5.26
CA GLU A 47 -7.82 12.53 -4.82
C GLU A 47 -7.09 13.66 -4.08
N ARG A 48 -6.09 13.36 -3.26
CA ARG A 48 -5.26 14.38 -2.59
C ARG A 48 -4.38 15.18 -3.55
N ILE A 49 -3.94 14.60 -4.65
CA ILE A 49 -3.15 15.31 -5.67
C ILE A 49 -4.07 16.19 -6.52
N ILE A 50 -5.22 15.66 -6.95
CA ILE A 50 -6.20 16.40 -7.77
C ILE A 50 -6.84 17.55 -6.97
N GLY A 51 -7.16 17.33 -5.71
CA GLY A 51 -7.76 18.34 -4.83
C GLY A 51 -6.76 19.35 -4.26
N ARG A 52 -5.48 19.28 -4.66
CA ARG A 52 -4.48 20.22 -4.18
C ARG A 52 -4.57 21.52 -4.97
N THR A 53 -5.10 22.55 -4.32
CA THR A 53 -4.95 23.93 -4.77
C THR A 53 -3.56 24.43 -4.39
N PHE A 54 -2.90 25.09 -5.32
CA PHE A 54 -1.63 25.77 -5.09
C PHE A 54 -1.93 27.26 -4.91
N ASP A 55 -1.24 27.89 -3.97
CA ASP A 55 -1.23 29.34 -3.85
C ASP A 55 -0.34 29.93 -4.97
N ASP A 56 -0.57 31.18 -5.40
CA ASP A 56 0.13 31.79 -6.55
C ASP A 56 1.66 31.80 -6.39
N ASP A 57 2.16 31.89 -5.15
CA ASP A 57 3.58 31.85 -4.79
C ASP A 57 4.22 30.45 -4.96
N GLN A 58 3.40 29.40 -5.07
CA GLN A 58 3.84 28.01 -5.24
C GLN A 58 3.90 27.57 -6.71
N ILE A 59 3.22 28.28 -7.61
CA ILE A 59 3.15 27.97 -9.04
C ILE A 59 4.40 28.48 -9.77
N ASP A 60 5.06 29.52 -9.25
CA ASP A 60 6.26 30.14 -9.82
C ASP A 60 7.40 30.29 -8.79
N ALA A 61 7.50 29.33 -7.86
CA ALA A 61 8.55 29.35 -6.86
C ALA A 61 9.95 29.24 -7.51
N PRO A 62 10.94 30.06 -7.09
CA PRO A 62 12.27 30.02 -7.68
C PRO A 62 12.93 28.66 -7.45
N THR A 63 13.46 28.08 -8.53
CA THR A 63 14.10 26.75 -8.49
C THR A 63 15.47 26.83 -7.82
N SER A 64 15.62 26.14 -6.69
CA SER A 64 16.92 25.94 -6.03
C SER A 64 17.64 24.73 -6.61
N ARG A 65 18.93 24.87 -6.94
CA ARG A 65 19.77 23.73 -7.33
C ARG A 65 20.18 22.95 -6.07
N PRO A 66 20.15 21.61 -6.08
CA PRO A 66 20.69 20.83 -4.98
C PRO A 66 22.19 21.09 -4.85
N THR A 67 22.64 21.52 -3.67
CA THR A 67 24.06 21.61 -3.35
C THR A 67 24.60 20.20 -3.17
N ALA A 68 25.57 19.80 -3.97
CA ALA A 68 26.32 18.57 -3.74
C ALA A 68 27.25 18.79 -2.53
N GLU A 69 27.02 18.05 -1.44
CA GLU A 69 28.04 17.80 -0.41
C GLU A 69 28.94 16.63 -0.83
#